data_AF-A0A7V4V080-F1
#
_entry.id   AF-A0A7V4V080-F1
#
_cell.length_a   1.000
_cell.length_b   1.000
_cell.length_c   1.000
_cell.angle_alpha   90.00
_cell.angle_beta   90.00
_cell.angle_gamma   90.00
#
_symmetry.space_group_name_H-M   'P 1'
#
loop_
_entity.id
_entity.type
_entity.pdbx_description
1 polymer ?
#
loop_
_entity_poly.entity_id
_entity_poly.type
_entity_poly.pdbx_seq_one_letter_code
_entity_poly.pdbx_strand_id
1 'polypeptide(L)'
;MDALDIWHLKHRNFIEEKTINPTTGRLTYTHAKLVSAYNSLRNNLPNLFTHKLYKHIGLPNTTNHLDGGVFSQLKKFIKLHQGLAKKRRVKFIDEMLSHY
;
A
#
# COMPACT_ATOMS: atom_id res chain seq x y z
N MET A 1 10.27 -7.42 -21.10
CA MET A 1 9.51 -6.21 -20.75
C MET A 1 8.07 -6.60 -20.53
N ASP A 2 7.52 -6.25 -19.37
CA ASP A 2 6.10 -6.44 -19.08
C ASP A 2 5.25 -5.32 -19.73
N ALA A 3 3.92 -5.44 -19.66
CA ALA A 3 3.02 -4.44 -20.23
C ALA A 3 3.19 -3.05 -19.60
N LEU A 4 3.61 -2.99 -18.33
CA LEU A 4 3.84 -1.75 -17.60
C LEU A 4 5.13 -1.06 -18.09
N ASP A 5 6.18 -1.82 -18.40
CA ASP A 5 7.42 -1.33 -19.02
C ASP A 5 7.14 -0.70 -20.38
N ILE A 6 6.34 -1.37 -21.21
CA ILE A 6 5.98 -0.89 -22.55
C ILE A 6 5.19 0.42 -22.45
N TRP A 7 4.23 0.47 -21.53
CA TRP A 7 3.45 1.68 -21.27
C TRP A 7 4.34 2.83 -20.78
N HIS A 8 5.23 2.57 -19.82
CA HIS A 8 6.17 3.58 -19.33
C HIS A 8 7.08 4.09 -20.43
N LEU A 9 7.62 3.20 -21.28
CA LEU A 9 8.47 3.59 -22.39
C LEU A 9 7.74 4.53 -23.37
N LYS A 10 6.49 4.22 -23.69
CA LYS A 10 5.65 5.05 -24.58
C LYS A 10 5.36 6.43 -24.00
N HIS A 11 5.16 6.53 -22.68
CA HIS A 11 4.72 7.75 -22.01
C HIS A 11 5.82 8.45 -21.21
N ARG A 12 7.08 7.99 -21.32
CA ARG A 12 8.22 8.42 -20.52
C ARG A 12 8.38 9.94 -20.47
N ASN A 13 8.38 10.58 -21.64
CA ASN A 13 8.59 12.02 -21.75
C ASN A 13 7.54 12.84 -20.99
N PHE A 14 6.29 12.35 -20.95
CA PHE A 14 5.20 12.99 -20.23
C PHE A 14 5.32 12.77 -18.71
N ILE A 15 5.68 11.56 -18.27
CA ILE A 15 5.81 11.21 -16.85
C ILE A 15 7.01 11.91 -16.21
N GLU A 16 8.12 12.02 -16.95
CA GLU A 16 9.36 12.65 -16.49
C GLU A 16 9.33 14.18 -16.56
N GLU A 17 8.25 14.77 -17.10
CA GLU A 17 8.08 16.22 -17.19
C GLU A 17 8.11 16.87 -15.81
N LYS A 18 8.87 17.95 -15.67
CA LYS A 18 9.01 18.73 -14.44
C LYS A 18 8.77 20.20 -14.67
N THR A 19 8.09 20.82 -13.74
CA THR A 19 7.81 22.26 -13.68
C THR A 19 8.32 22.84 -12.37
N ILE A 20 8.73 24.10 -12.41
CA ILE A 20 9.12 24.86 -11.22
C ILE A 20 7.84 25.25 -10.50
N ASN A 21 7.69 24.82 -9.26
CA ASN A 21 6.57 25.22 -8.42
C ASN A 21 6.72 26.72 -8.09
N PRO A 22 5.76 27.57 -8.48
CA PRO A 22 5.90 29.02 -8.35
C PRO A 22 5.93 29.50 -6.90
N THR A 23 5.37 28.73 -5.97
CA THR A 23 5.32 29.07 -4.54
C THR A 23 6.60 28.69 -3.80
N THR A 24 7.21 27.55 -4.16
CA THR A 24 8.38 27.00 -3.45
C THR A 24 9.69 27.16 -4.20
N GLY A 25 9.65 27.53 -5.48
CA GLY A 25 10.80 27.61 -6.37
C GLY A 25 11.44 26.23 -6.69
N ARG A 26 10.82 25.13 -6.25
CA ARG A 26 11.38 23.78 -6.41
C ARG A 26 10.92 23.14 -7.71
N LEU A 27 11.83 22.38 -8.33
CA LEU A 27 11.50 21.56 -9.49
C LEU A 27 10.70 20.33 -9.03
N THR A 28 9.47 20.19 -9.52
CA THR A 28 8.56 19.09 -9.17
C THR A 28 8.01 18.43 -10.43
N TYR A 29 7.61 17.16 -10.36
CA TYR A 29 6.92 16.52 -11.48
C TYR A 29 5.64 17.27 -11.83
N THR A 30 5.46 17.64 -13.10
CA THR A 30 4.23 18.28 -13.59
C THR A 30 3.01 17.40 -13.29
N HIS A 31 3.16 16.09 -13.47
CA HIS A 31 2.10 15.10 -13.23
C HIS A 31 2.35 14.25 -11.98
N ALA A 32 2.66 14.88 -10.84
CA ALA A 32 3.04 14.20 -9.60
C ALA A 32 2.08 13.06 -9.17
N LYS A 33 0.76 13.23 -9.34
CA LYS A 33 -0.23 12.16 -9.05
C LYS A 33 -0.07 10.95 -9.96
N LEU A 34 0.17 11.16 -11.25
CA LEU A 34 0.38 10.07 -12.21
C LEU A 34 1.69 9.34 -11.93
N VAL A 35 2.77 10.08 -11.67
CA VAL A 35 4.07 9.51 -11.27
C VAL A 35 3.91 8.66 -10.01
N SER A 36 3.19 9.17 -9.01
CA SER A 36 2.91 8.43 -7.77
C SER A 36 2.11 7.15 -8.03
N ALA A 37 1.08 7.20 -8.87
CA ALA A 37 0.27 6.03 -9.24
C ALA A 37 1.12 4.97 -9.98
N TYR A 38 1.93 5.39 -10.95
CA TYR A 38 2.85 4.50 -11.67
C TYR A 38 3.86 3.83 -10.71
N ASN A 39 4.49 4.61 -9.83
CA ASN A 39 5.44 4.09 -8.85
C ASN A 39 4.78 3.12 -7.88
N SER A 40 3.56 3.42 -7.43
CA SER A 40 2.78 2.50 -6.60
C SER A 40 2.51 1.18 -7.31
N LEU A 41 2.06 1.22 -8.56
CA LEU A 41 1.86 0.00 -9.36
C LEU A 41 3.16 -0.77 -9.52
N ARG A 42 4.25 -0.10 -9.95
CA ARG A 42 5.54 -0.75 -10.20
C ARG A 42 6.13 -1.41 -8.96
N ASN A 43 6.11 -0.70 -7.82
CA ASN A 43 6.68 -1.20 -6.57
C ASN A 43 5.86 -2.36 -5.98
N ASN A 44 4.53 -2.33 -6.15
CA ASN A 44 3.65 -3.35 -5.59
C ASN A 44 3.36 -4.52 -6.56
N LEU A 45 3.73 -4.39 -7.83
CA LEU A 45 3.44 -5.39 -8.87
C LEU A 45 3.82 -6.84 -8.49
N PRO A 46 4.99 -7.10 -7.86
CA PRO A 46 5.37 -8.46 -7.44
C PRO A 46 4.36 -9.11 -6.48
N ASN A 47 3.65 -8.30 -5.68
CA ASN A 47 2.75 -8.76 -4.64
C ASN A 47 1.26 -8.58 -5.02
N LEU A 48 0.95 -7.85 -6.08
CA LEU A 48 -0.43 -7.45 -6.41
C LEU A 48 -1.31 -8.65 -6.78
N PHE A 49 -0.71 -9.69 -7.35
CA PHE A 49 -1.41 -10.88 -7.83
C PHE A 49 -1.05 -12.16 -7.04
N THR A 50 -0.51 -12.02 -5.83
CA THR A 50 -0.12 -13.16 -4.98
C THR A 50 -1.23 -14.20 -4.81
N HIS A 51 -2.48 -13.78 -4.59
CA HIS A 51 -3.62 -14.72 -4.49
C HIS A 51 -3.85 -15.56 -5.77
N LYS A 52 -3.47 -15.02 -6.95
CA LYS A 52 -3.56 -15.75 -8.23
C LYS A 52 -2.37 -16.67 -8.47
N LEU A 53 -1.19 -16.31 -7.96
CA LEU A 53 0.03 -17.10 -8.09
C LEU A 53 0.01 -18.31 -7.14
N TYR A 54 -0.50 -18.13 -5.92
CA TYR A 54 -0.50 -19.14 -4.88
C TYR A 54 -1.91 -19.71 -4.61
N LYS A 55 -2.64 -20.10 -5.66
CA LYS A 55 -4.01 -20.65 -5.54
C LYS A 55 -4.10 -21.88 -4.64
N HIS A 56 -3.03 -22.69 -4.58
CA HIS A 56 -2.97 -23.91 -3.77
C HIS A 56 -3.04 -23.65 -2.26
N ILE A 57 -2.68 -22.44 -1.82
CA ILE A 57 -2.75 -22.03 -0.41
C ILE A 57 -4.18 -21.57 -0.04
N GLY A 58 -5.08 -21.45 -1.03
CA GLY A 58 -6.47 -21.05 -0.78
C GLY A 58 -6.62 -19.60 -0.35
N LEU A 59 -5.70 -18.70 -0.75
CA LEU A 59 -5.82 -17.27 -0.42
C LEU A 59 -7.11 -16.70 -1.01
N PRO A 60 -7.90 -15.95 -0.22
CA PRO A 60 -9.06 -15.25 -0.74
C PRO A 60 -8.63 -14.17 -1.74
N ASN A 61 -9.51 -13.87 -2.71
CA ASN A 61 -9.29 -12.81 -3.70
C ASN A 61 -9.57 -11.39 -3.16
N THR A 62 -10.05 -11.28 -1.91
CA THR A 62 -10.32 -10.02 -1.22
C THR A 62 -9.72 -10.04 0.17
N THR A 63 -9.40 -8.85 0.70
CA THR A 63 -8.89 -8.67 2.07
C THR A 63 -10.00 -8.44 3.11
N ASN A 64 -11.27 -8.63 2.73
CA ASN A 64 -12.43 -8.35 3.59
C ASN A 64 -12.36 -9.04 4.96
N HIS A 65 -11.83 -10.26 5.00
CA HIS A 65 -11.66 -11.01 6.26
C HIS A 65 -10.66 -10.31 7.20
N LEU A 66 -9.58 -9.75 6.66
CA LEU A 66 -8.59 -8.98 7.42
C LEU A 66 -9.16 -7.60 7.81
N ASP A 67 -9.69 -6.85 6.85
CA ASP A 67 -10.12 -5.47 7.05
C ASP A 67 -11.37 -5.35 7.95
N GLY A 68 -12.40 -6.14 7.64
CA GLY A 68 -13.69 -6.13 8.33
C GLY A 68 -13.73 -7.05 9.57
N GLY A 69 -12.91 -8.10 9.60
CA GLY A 69 -12.79 -9.01 10.73
C GLY A 69 -11.68 -8.59 11.68
N VAL A 70 -10.46 -9.06 11.41
CA VAL A 70 -9.31 -8.95 12.32
C VAL A 70 -8.98 -7.49 12.67
N PHE A 71 -8.80 -6.62 11.68
CA PHE A 71 -8.36 -5.23 11.88
C PHE A 71 -9.45 -4.33 12.46
N SER A 72 -10.71 -4.60 12.13
CA SER A 72 -11.87 -3.96 12.75
C SER A 72 -11.89 -4.19 14.27
N GLN A 73 -11.77 -5.45 14.69
CA GLN A 73 -11.71 -5.81 16.11
C GLN A 73 -10.47 -5.22 16.78
N LEU A 74 -9.31 -5.32 16.14
CA LEU A 74 -8.06 -4.76 16.66
C LEU A 74 -8.15 -3.24 16.91
N LYS A 75 -8.69 -2.48 15.94
CA LYS A 75 -8.91 -1.04 16.07
C LYS A 75 -9.85 -0.72 17.24
N LYS A 76 -10.91 -1.51 17.43
CA LYS A 76 -11.84 -1.34 18.56
C LYS A 76 -11.11 -1.49 19.90
N PHE A 77 -10.32 -2.54 20.07
CA PHE A 77 -9.58 -2.75 21.32
C PHE A 77 -8.49 -1.69 21.56
N ILE A 78 -7.72 -1.32 20.54
CA ILE A 78 -6.73 -0.23 20.65
C ILE A 78 -7.41 1.08 21.06
N LYS A 79 -8.63 1.35 20.54
CA LYS A 79 -9.41 2.53 20.91
C LYS A 79 -9.91 2.49 22.36
N LEU A 80 -10.27 1.32 22.89
CA LEU A 80 -10.64 1.16 24.30
C LEU A 80 -9.43 1.36 25.22
N HIS A 81 -8.23 1.00 24.75
CA HIS A 81 -6.99 1.06 25.53
C HIS A 81 -5.99 2.10 24.98
N GLN A 82 -6.47 3.30 24.63
CA GLN A 82 -5.63 4.35 24.03
C GLN A 82 -4.44 4.78 24.90
N GLY A 83 -4.57 4.68 26.24
CA GLY A 83 -3.52 5.00 27.21
C GLY A 83 -2.39 3.97 27.32
N LEU A 84 -2.42 2.87 26.55
CA LEU A 84 -1.34 1.88 26.59
C LEU A 84 -0.03 2.46 26.05
N ALA A 85 1.03 2.30 26.84
CA ALA A 85 2.40 2.51 26.39
C ALA A 85 2.70 1.65 25.16
N LYS A 86 3.53 2.16 24.23
CA LYS A 86 3.86 1.51 22.95
C LYS A 86 4.24 0.03 23.11
N LYS A 87 5.09 -0.30 24.09
CA LYS A 87 5.53 -1.69 24.36
C LYS A 87 4.35 -2.62 24.70
N ARG A 88 3.39 -2.15 25.50
CA ARG A 88 2.20 -2.94 25.87
C ARG A 88 1.22 -3.03 24.71
N ARG A 89 1.10 -1.97 23.90
CA ARG A 89 0.28 -1.98 22.69
C ARG A 89 0.77 -3.01 21.67
N VAL A 90 2.09 -3.11 21.45
CA VAL A 90 2.68 -4.14 20.57
C VAL A 90 2.38 -5.54 21.11
N LYS A 91 2.68 -5.80 22.40
CA LYS A 91 2.40 -7.11 23.02
C LYS A 91 0.92 -7.52 22.90
N PHE A 92 0.01 -6.56 23.09
CA PHE A 92 -1.42 -6.77 22.93
C PHE A 92 -1.81 -7.13 21.49
N ILE A 93 -1.25 -6.43 20.49
CA ILE A 93 -1.47 -6.74 19.07
C ILE A 93 -0.96 -8.16 18.76
N ASP A 94 0.24 -8.51 19.21
CA ASP A 94 0.84 -9.83 18.98
C ASP A 94 -0.03 -10.95 19.59
N GLU A 95 -0.48 -10.76 20.83
CA GLU A 95 -1.36 -11.72 21.52
C GLU A 95 -2.70 -11.87 20.79
N MET A 96 -3.33 -10.77 20.37
CA MET A 96 -4.55 -10.82 19.55
C MET A 96 -4.37 -11.57 18.24
N LEU A 97 -3.26 -11.33 17.52
CA LEU A 97 -2.98 -12.00 16.26
C LEU A 97 -2.62 -13.48 16.45
N SER A 98 -2.14 -13.88 17.63
CA SER A 98 -1.86 -15.30 17.93
C SER A 98 -3.11 -16.15 18.18
N HIS A 99 -4.25 -15.50 18.46
CA HIS A 99 -5.55 -16.16 18.69
C HIS A 99 -6.45 -16.19 17.45
N TYR A 100 -5.94 -15.74 16.30
CA TYR A 100 -6.59 -15.73 14.99
C TYR A 100 -5.85 -16.63 14.02
#